data_AF-A0A8B3BX30-F1
#
_entry.id   AF-A0A8B3BX30-F1
#
_cell.length_a   1.000
_cell.length_b   1.000
_cell.length_c   1.000
_cell.angle_alpha   90.00
_cell.angle_beta   90.00
_cell.angle_gamma   90.00
#
_symmetry.space_group_name_H-M   'P 1'
#
loop_
_entity.id
_entity.type
_entity.pdbx_description
1 polymer ?
#
loop_
_entity_poly.entity_id
_entity_poly.type
_entity_poly.pdbx_seq_one_letter_code
_entity_poly.pdbx_strand_id
1 'polypeptide(L)'
;MGHNEQYVVKEAWTETVTEDVYDPWECCNVCGADCTADPSGHMKQHALAGEGGGRHTEYYKTVTRTVEHPAEYGTRYVVDTPAWTETVSDGFFCTGCGAKK
;
A
#
# COMPACT_ATOMS: atom_id res chain seq x y z
N MET A 1 -9.20 17.16 -31.50
CA MET A 1 -9.57 15.81 -31.00
C MET A 1 -9.05 15.73 -29.58
N GLY A 2 -9.65 14.90 -28.73
CA GLY A 2 -9.22 14.73 -27.34
C GLY A 2 -9.49 13.30 -26.90
N HIS A 3 -8.86 12.87 -25.83
CA HIS A 3 -8.97 11.51 -25.30
C HIS A 3 -9.23 11.53 -23.78
N ASN A 4 -9.76 10.41 -23.27
CA ASN A 4 -9.88 10.20 -21.83
C ASN A 4 -8.62 9.53 -21.32
N GLU A 5 -8.01 10.12 -20.29
CA GLU A 5 -6.84 9.59 -19.61
C GLU A 5 -7.23 9.20 -18.18
N GLN A 6 -6.76 8.03 -17.73
CA GLN A 6 -6.84 7.65 -16.32
C GLN A 6 -5.68 8.24 -15.55
N TYR A 7 -5.95 8.73 -14.34
CA TYR A 7 -4.91 9.21 -13.43
C TYR A 7 -5.14 8.68 -12.03
N VAL A 8 -4.06 8.53 -11.27
CA VAL A 8 -4.12 8.11 -9.87
C VAL A 8 -4.60 9.30 -9.04
N VAL A 9 -5.74 9.13 -8.37
CA VAL A 9 -6.27 10.10 -7.40
C VAL A 9 -5.58 9.88 -6.05
N LYS A 10 -5.40 8.62 -5.65
CA LYS A 10 -4.64 8.21 -4.47
C LYS A 10 -3.90 6.91 -4.75
N GLU A 11 -2.63 6.87 -4.36
CA GLU A 11 -1.84 5.64 -4.45
C GLU A 11 -2.33 4.61 -3.44
N ALA A 12 -2.07 3.33 -3.73
CA ALA A 12 -2.30 2.27 -2.75
C ALA A 12 -1.37 2.47 -1.55
N TRP A 13 -1.89 2.26 -0.35
CA TRP A 13 -1.11 2.41 0.87
C TRP A 13 -1.57 1.44 1.95
N THR A 14 -0.68 1.18 2.90
CA THR A 14 -0.94 0.28 4.03
C THR A 14 -0.94 1.05 5.33
N GLU A 15 -1.93 0.81 6.17
CA GLU A 15 -2.07 1.40 7.50
C GLU A 15 -1.81 0.36 8.58
N THR A 16 -1.06 0.71 9.61
CA THR A 16 -1.00 -0.07 10.84
C THR A 16 -2.00 0.50 11.84
N VAL A 17 -3.07 -0.25 12.12
CA VAL A 17 -4.11 0.13 13.09
C VAL A 17 -3.89 -0.68 14.37
N THR A 18 -3.82 0.02 15.50
CA THR A 18 -3.74 -0.58 16.83
C THR A 18 -5.03 -0.26 17.57
N GLU A 19 -5.70 -1.29 18.08
CA GLU A 19 -6.99 -1.17 18.77
C GLU A 19 -6.97 -1.98 20.07
N ASP A 20 -7.61 -1.42 21.10
CA ASP A 20 -7.86 -2.12 22.35
C ASP A 20 -9.13 -2.95 22.23
N VAL A 21 -8.99 -4.27 22.30
CA VAL A 21 -10.06 -5.25 22.17
C VAL A 21 -10.42 -5.77 23.55
N TYR A 22 -11.71 -5.85 23.83
CA TYR A 22 -12.27 -6.26 25.14
C TYR A 22 -12.95 -7.64 25.11
N ASP A 23 -12.70 -8.42 24.06
CA ASP A 23 -13.24 -9.78 23.91
C ASP A 23 -12.45 -10.78 24.77
N PRO A 24 -13.11 -11.84 25.30
CA PRO A 24 -12.44 -12.88 26.04
C PRO A 24 -11.47 -13.66 25.14
N TRP A 25 -10.22 -13.82 25.58
CA TRP A 25 -9.21 -14.60 24.88
C TRP A 25 -8.41 -15.46 25.86
N GLU A 26 -7.86 -16.56 25.36
CA GLU A 26 -7.11 -17.52 26.16
C GLU A 26 -5.62 -17.21 26.10
N CYS A 27 -5.09 -16.66 27.19
CA CYS A 27 -3.69 -16.32 27.35
C CYS A 27 -2.91 -17.54 27.86
N CYS A 28 -1.82 -17.88 27.19
CA CYS A 28 -0.90 -18.92 27.66
C CYS A 28 -0.07 -18.41 28.84
N ASN A 29 -0.07 -19.13 29.96
CA ASN A 29 0.67 -18.74 31.17
C ASN A 29 2.19 -18.84 30.99
N VAL A 30 2.66 -19.56 29.97
CA VAL A 30 4.08 -19.81 29.72
C VAL A 30 4.68 -18.71 28.86
N CYS A 31 4.02 -18.36 27.76
CA CYS A 31 4.56 -17.43 26.76
C CYS A 31 3.74 -16.15 26.57
N GLY A 32 2.58 -16.01 27.20
CA GLY A 32 1.67 -14.87 27.03
C GLY A 32 0.97 -14.81 25.66
N ALA A 33 1.13 -15.85 24.84
CA ALA A 33 0.52 -15.89 23.51
C ALA A 33 -0.99 -16.13 23.60
N ASP A 34 -1.71 -15.59 22.63
CA ASP A 34 -3.12 -15.88 22.41
C ASP A 34 -3.27 -17.27 21.79
N CYS A 35 -3.78 -18.19 22.60
CA CYS A 35 -4.02 -19.58 22.21
C CYS A 35 -5.51 -19.88 21.99
N THR A 36 -6.37 -18.86 21.86
CA THR A 36 -7.84 -19.02 21.76
C THR A 36 -8.26 -19.99 20.66
N ALA A 37 -7.54 -20.00 19.53
CA ALA A 37 -7.85 -20.87 18.40
C ALA A 37 -7.53 -22.35 18.63
N ASP A 38 -6.49 -22.68 19.41
CA ASP A 38 -6.11 -24.06 19.74
C ASP A 38 -5.37 -24.13 21.09
N PRO A 39 -6.08 -24.03 22.22
CA PRO A 39 -5.44 -23.99 23.52
C PRO A 39 -4.75 -25.32 23.85
N SER A 40 -5.37 -26.44 23.51
CA SER A 40 -4.85 -27.77 23.83
C SER A 40 -3.62 -28.14 22.98
N GLY A 41 -3.63 -27.83 21.67
CA GLY A 41 -2.47 -28.03 20.83
C GLY A 41 -1.29 -27.15 21.24
N HIS A 42 -1.56 -25.90 21.62
CA HIS A 42 -0.54 -25.00 22.17
C HIS A 42 0.08 -25.55 23.47
N MET A 43 -0.74 -25.98 24.45
CA MET A 43 -0.21 -26.57 25.69
C MET A 43 0.57 -27.86 25.44
N LYS A 44 0.16 -28.68 24.47
CA LYS A 44 0.88 -29.89 24.10
C LYS A 44 2.29 -29.58 23.60
N GLN A 45 2.48 -28.50 22.85
CA GLN A 45 3.80 -28.07 22.38
C GLN A 45 4.72 -27.72 23.55
N HIS A 46 4.22 -26.94 24.52
CA HIS A 46 4.96 -26.66 25.76
C HIS A 46 5.32 -27.94 26.53
N ALA A 47 4.35 -28.86 26.69
CA ALA A 47 4.60 -30.13 27.37
C ALA A 47 5.66 -30.99 26.65
N LEU A 48 5.65 -31.03 25.31
CA LEU A 48 6.67 -31.73 24.52
C LEU A 48 8.05 -31.07 24.61
N ALA A 49 8.11 -29.76 24.82
CA ALA A 49 9.35 -29.02 25.08
C ALA A 49 9.83 -29.17 26.54
N GLY A 50 9.07 -29.85 27.41
CA GLY A 50 9.39 -29.99 28.83
C GLY A 50 9.10 -28.72 29.65
N GLU A 51 8.30 -27.80 29.12
CA GLU A 51 7.88 -26.58 29.79
C GLU A 51 6.61 -26.82 30.63
N GLY A 52 6.27 -25.86 31.49
CA GLY A 52 5.01 -25.87 32.23
C GLY A 52 3.79 -25.78 31.29
N GLY A 53 2.60 -26.05 31.82
CA GLY A 53 1.35 -25.87 31.10
C GLY A 53 0.40 -24.99 31.88
N GLY A 54 -0.42 -24.20 31.18
CA GLY A 54 -1.44 -23.38 31.80
C GLY A 54 -1.96 -22.32 30.85
N ARG A 55 -3.24 -22.01 31.00
CA ARG A 55 -3.89 -20.88 30.36
C ARG A 55 -4.85 -20.21 31.33
N HIS A 56 -5.13 -18.94 31.12
CA HIS A 56 -6.25 -18.25 31.72
C HIS A 56 -6.96 -17.37 30.69
N THR A 57 -8.21 -17.04 30.98
CA THR A 57 -8.98 -16.09 30.17
C THR A 57 -8.57 -14.67 30.55
N GLU A 58 -8.29 -13.84 29.56
CA GLU A 58 -8.13 -12.39 29.68
C GLU A 58 -9.25 -11.68 28.92
N TYR A 59 -9.50 -10.41 29.27
CA TYR A 59 -10.58 -9.59 28.70
C TYR A 59 -10.06 -8.30 28.07
N TYR A 60 -8.75 -8.11 28.02
CA TYR A 60 -8.13 -6.91 27.47
C TYR A 60 -6.92 -7.32 26.66
N LYS A 61 -6.83 -6.84 25.43
CA LYS A 61 -5.67 -7.05 24.56
C LYS A 61 -5.54 -5.90 23.58
N THR A 62 -4.32 -5.41 23.43
CA THR A 62 -3.99 -4.50 22.33
C THR A 62 -3.66 -5.33 21.09
N VAL A 63 -4.44 -5.17 20.03
CA VAL A 63 -4.26 -5.88 18.76
C VAL A 63 -3.79 -4.91 17.69
N THR A 64 -2.72 -5.28 17.00
CA THR A 64 -2.22 -4.53 15.84
C THR A 64 -2.56 -5.28 14.56
N ARG A 65 -3.20 -4.61 13.60
CA ARG A 65 -3.50 -5.15 12.27
C ARG A 65 -3.04 -4.22 11.17
N THR A 66 -2.75 -4.80 10.01
CA THR A 66 -2.47 -4.04 8.79
C THR A 66 -3.74 -3.94 7.97
N VAL A 67 -4.12 -2.72 7.56
CA VAL A 67 -5.25 -2.45 6.68
C VAL A 67 -4.70 -1.99 5.33
N GLU A 68 -5.14 -2.66 4.26
CA GLU A 68 -4.72 -2.34 2.90
C GLU A 68 -5.75 -1.42 2.24
N HIS A 69 -5.29 -0.27 1.77
CA HIS A 69 -6.09 0.71 1.04
C HIS A 69 -5.68 0.68 -0.44
N PRO A 70 -6.55 0.22 -1.37
CA PRO A 70 -6.20 0.15 -2.79
C PRO A 70 -6.10 1.54 -3.43
N ALA A 71 -5.42 1.61 -4.57
CA ALA A 71 -5.32 2.85 -5.34
C ALA A 71 -6.68 3.27 -5.90
N GLU A 72 -6.99 4.57 -5.81
CA GLU A 72 -8.18 5.19 -6.38
C GLU A 72 -7.82 5.88 -7.70
N TYR A 73 -8.61 5.63 -8.76
CA TYR A 73 -8.36 6.19 -10.09
C TYR A 73 -9.51 7.10 -10.53
N GLY A 74 -9.14 8.19 -11.19
CA GLY A 74 -10.05 9.13 -11.83
C GLY A 74 -9.87 9.11 -13.35
N THR A 75 -10.89 9.57 -14.08
CA THR A 75 -10.80 9.81 -15.53
C THR A 75 -10.92 11.30 -15.79
N ARG A 76 -10.04 11.85 -16.62
CA ARG A 76 -10.12 13.24 -17.09
C ARG A 76 -10.06 13.29 -18.61
N TYR A 77 -10.77 14.25 -19.19
CA TYR A 77 -10.71 14.52 -20.63
C TYR A 77 -9.56 15.47 -20.93
N VAL A 78 -8.65 15.06 -21.81
CA VAL A 78 -7.50 15.85 -22.26
C VAL A 78 -7.71 16.24 -23.71
N VAL A 79 -7.57 17.54 -24.00
CA VAL A 79 -7.67 18.06 -25.36
C VAL A 79 -6.31 17.94 -26.05
N ASP A 80 -6.24 17.20 -27.15
CA ASP A 80 -5.00 17.05 -27.91
C ASP A 80 -4.70 18.33 -28.68
N THR A 81 -3.47 18.81 -28.57
CA THR A 81 -2.98 19.89 -29.42
C THR A 81 -2.57 19.28 -30.77
N PRO A 82 -2.98 19.84 -31.90
CA PRO A 82 -2.57 19.32 -33.20
C PRO A 82 -1.04 19.34 -33.32
N ALA A 83 -0.49 18.29 -33.92
CA ALA A 83 0.92 18.30 -34.33
C ALA A 83 1.12 19.48 -35.27
N TRP A 84 2.11 20.31 -34.99
CA TRP A 84 2.46 21.45 -35.84
C TRP A 84 3.77 21.17 -36.55
N THR A 85 3.85 21.59 -37.81
CA THR A 85 5.04 21.43 -38.63
C THR A 85 5.91 22.66 -38.47
N GLU A 86 7.07 22.50 -37.85
CA GLU A 86 8.11 23.53 -37.85
C GLU A 86 8.79 23.54 -39.22
N THR A 87 8.76 24.68 -39.91
CA THR A 87 9.59 24.87 -41.11
C THR A 87 10.87 25.56 -40.68
N VAL A 88 11.94 24.78 -40.54
CA VAL A 88 13.30 25.31 -40.35
C VAL A 88 13.78 25.80 -41.71
N SER A 89 14.00 27.11 -41.84
CA SER A 89 14.61 27.67 -43.04
C SER A 89 16.12 27.42 -43.00
N ASP A 90 16.59 26.57 -43.92
CA ASP A 90 18.01 26.35 -44.15
C ASP A 90 18.61 27.59 -44.83
N GLY A 91 19.25 28.44 -44.03
CA GLY A 91 20.10 29.52 -44.51
C GLY A 91 19.37 30.84 -44.80
N PHE A 92 19.60 31.82 -43.94
CA PHE A 92 19.36 33.22 -44.28
C PHE A 92 20.35 33.64 -45.38
N PHE A 93 19.88 33.71 -46.64
CA PHE A 93 20.66 34.26 -47.73
C PHE A 93 20.56 35.79 -47.72
N CYS A 94 21.62 36.47 -47.29
CA CYS A 94 21.70 37.92 -47.38
C CYS A 94 21.92 38.33 -48.84
N THR A 95 20.86 38.80 -49.51
CA THR A 95 20.89 39.30 -50.89
C THR A 95 21.78 40.53 -51.09
N GLY A 96 22.19 41.21 -50.01
CA GLY A 96 23.08 42.39 -50.06
C GLY A 96 24.58 42.08 -50.04
N CYS A 97 25.01 40.92 -49.52
CA CYS A 97 26.45 40.59 -49.44
C CYS A 97 26.82 39.18 -49.97
N GLY A 98 25.84 38.37 -50.37
CA GLY A 98 26.07 37.08 -51.03
C GLY A 98 26.70 35.98 -50.16
N ALA A 99 26.97 36.26 -48.89
CA ALA A 99 27.54 35.30 -47.96
C ALA A 99 26.46 34.30 -47.48
N LYS A 100 26.80 33.01 -47.56
CA LYS A 100 26.03 31.90 -47.00
C LYS A 100 26.66 31.54 -45.65
N LYS A 101 25.86 31.33 -44.61
CA LYS A 101 26.31 30.68 -43.37
C LYS A 101 26.01 29.20 -43.47
#